data_AF-A0AAW2UW66-F1
#
_entry.id   AF-A0AAW2UW66-F1
#
_cell.length_a   1.000
_cell.length_b   1.000
_cell.length_c   1.000
_cell.angle_alpha   90.00
_cell.angle_beta   90.00
_cell.angle_gamma   90.00
#
_symmetry.space_group_name_H-M   'P 1'
#
loop_
_entity.id
_entity.type
_entity.pdbx_description
1 polymer ?
#
loop_
_entity_poly.entity_id
_entity_poly.type
_entity_poly.pdbx_seq_one_letter_code
_entity_poly.pdbx_strand_id
1 'polypeptide(L)'
;MGLFQLYFADDLLLLCHADVSLVNVFRRGQEMFAILSGLTANPQKNHLIISKAAQANREALFRALDFEEGHLPLRYLGLPLVAARLTISDCKPLLRKIDSRVQGWDGIRLSFAGRLQLIKSVLMALEIY
;
A
#
# COMPACT_ATOMS: atom_id res chain seq x y z
N MET A 1 5.02 -20.55 10.58
CA MET A 1 4.13 -19.37 10.67
C MET A 1 4.85 -18.19 10.06
N GLY A 2 4.47 -17.78 8.85
CA GLY A 2 4.99 -16.56 8.21
C GLY A 2 3.91 -15.49 8.25
N LEU A 3 4.01 -14.57 9.20
CA LEU A 3 3.22 -13.34 9.25
C LEU A 3 4.14 -12.20 8.84
N PHE A 4 3.82 -11.53 7.74
CA PHE A 4 4.56 -10.36 7.30
C PHE A 4 3.65 -9.13 7.42
N GLN A 5 4.16 -8.10 8.07
CA GLN A 5 3.39 -6.90 8.42
C GLN A 5 4.18 -5.66 8.01
N LEU A 6 3.50 -4.74 7.32
CA LEU A 6 4.01 -3.42 7.00
C LEU A 6 3.07 -2.40 7.61
N TYR A 7 3.63 -1.48 8.39
CA TYR A 7 2.91 -0.36 8.98
C TYR A 7 3.53 0.94 8.52
N PHE A 8 2.69 1.88 8.11
CA PHE A 8 3.12 3.25 7.88
C PHE A 8 1.99 4.19 8.29
N ALA A 9 2.24 5.01 9.33
CA ALA A 9 1.22 5.87 9.94
C ALA A 9 -0.06 5.08 10.28
N ASP A 10 -1.17 5.38 9.58
CA ASP A 10 -2.48 4.73 9.72
C ASP A 10 -2.71 3.56 8.75
N ASP A 11 -1.82 3.34 7.78
CA ASP A 11 -1.94 2.26 6.80
C ASP A 11 -1.25 0.98 7.29
N LEU A 12 -1.99 -0.13 7.29
CA LEU A 12 -1.50 -1.46 7.64
C LEU A 12 -1.71 -2.45 6.48
N LEU A 13 -0.63 -3.08 6.03
CA LEU A 13 -0.68 -4.23 5.13
C LEU A 13 -0.24 -5.50 5.87
N LEU A 14 -1.16 -6.47 5.95
CA LEU A 14 -0.92 -7.77 6.57
C LEU A 14 -0.91 -8.88 5.52
N LEU A 15 0.20 -9.61 5.43
CA LEU A 15 0.37 -10.79 4.58
C LEU A 15 0.49 -12.01 5.48
N CYS A 16 -0.47 -12.93 5.36
CA CYS A 16 -0.50 -14.17 6.14
C CYS A 16 -0.96 -15.35 5.28
N HIS A 17 -0.74 -16.56 5.79
CA HIS A 17 -1.38 -17.73 5.19
C HIS A 17 -2.89 -17.65 5.44
N ALA A 18 -3.68 -18.06 4.44
CA ALA A 18 -5.13 -18.17 4.47
C ALA A 18 -5.65 -19.21 5.49
N ASP A 19 -5.46 -18.91 6.77
CA ASP A 19 -5.91 -19.68 7.93
C ASP A 19 -6.89 -18.82 8.74
N VAL A 20 -8.09 -19.35 8.91
CA VAL A 20 -9.18 -18.71 9.66
C VAL A 20 -8.77 -18.43 11.11
N SER A 21 -7.92 -19.28 11.69
CA SER A 21 -7.42 -19.12 13.07
C SER A 21 -6.57 -17.87 13.22
N LEU A 22 -5.67 -17.62 12.26
CA LEU A 22 -4.82 -16.42 12.25
C LEU A 22 -5.66 -15.15 12.06
N VAL A 23 -6.63 -15.22 11.15
CA VAL A 23 -7.54 -14.12 10.88
C VAL A 23 -8.40 -13.75 12.09
N ASN A 24 -8.88 -14.75 12.84
CA ASN A 24 -9.62 -14.51 14.09
C ASN A 24 -8.75 -13.91 15.21
N VAL A 25 -7.45 -14.23 15.24
CA VAL A 25 -6.50 -13.55 16.16
C VAL A 25 -6.36 -12.08 15.79
N PHE A 26 -6.20 -11.78 14.50
CA PHE A 26 -6.11 -10.40 14.02
C PHE A 26 -7.37 -9.59 14.33
N ARG A 27 -8.55 -10.14 14.06
CA ARG A 27 -9.82 -9.49 14.38
C ARG A 27 -9.93 -9.15 15.87
N ARG A 28 -9.60 -10.09 16.76
CA ARG A 28 -9.60 -9.83 18.21
C ARG A 28 -8.61 -8.73 18.60
N GLY A 29 -7.46 -8.67 17.93
CA GLY A 29 -6.48 -7.60 18.10
C GLY A 29 -7.05 -6.23 17.71
N GLN A 30 -7.75 -6.14 16.57
CA GLN A 30 -8.42 -4.92 16.14
C GLN A 30 -9.54 -4.50 17.11
N GLU A 31 -10.38 -5.42 17.54
CA GLU A 31 -11.46 -5.15 18.50
C GLU A 31 -10.89 -4.62 19.83
N MET A 32 -9.83 -5.24 20.34
CA MET A 32 -9.14 -4.79 21.56
C MET A 32 -8.53 -3.39 21.37
N PHE A 33 -7.86 -3.15 20.24
CA PHE A 33 -7.29 -1.85 19.93
C PHE A 33 -8.37 -0.77 19.83
N ALA A 34 -9.52 -1.08 19.21
CA ALA A 34 -10.64 -0.16 19.10
C ALA A 34 -11.21 0.22 20.47
N ILE A 35 -11.36 -0.76 21.37
CA ILE A 35 -11.83 -0.52 22.75
C ILE A 35 -10.86 0.36 23.53
N LEU A 36 -9.55 0.10 23.42
CA LEU A 36 -8.53 0.82 24.20
C LEU A 36 -8.23 2.22 23.66
N SER A 37 -8.25 2.40 22.34
CA SER A 37 -7.92 3.68 21.69
C SER A 37 -9.14 4.57 21.45
N GLY A 38 -10.35 3.99 21.44
CA GLY A 38 -11.57 4.67 20.98
C GLY A 38 -11.62 4.88 19.46
N LEU A 39 -10.65 4.37 18.70
CA LEU A 39 -10.62 4.48 17.24
C LEU A 39 -11.42 3.35 16.60
N THR A 40 -12.13 3.66 15.51
CA THR A 40 -12.86 2.65 14.73
C THR A 40 -12.15 2.45 13.39
N ALA A 41 -11.95 1.19 13.01
CA ALA A 41 -11.41 0.85 11.69
C ALA A 41 -12.38 1.33 10.59
N ASN A 42 -11.85 1.88 9.50
CA ASN A 42 -12.68 2.33 8.39
C ASN A 42 -13.01 1.15 7.46
N PRO A 43 -14.26 0.65 7.44
CA PRO A 43 -14.62 -0.52 6.64
C PRO A 43 -14.43 -0.30 5.14
N GLN A 44 -14.57 0.94 4.65
CA GLN A 44 -14.42 1.27 3.22
C GLN A 44 -12.95 1.29 2.77
N LYS A 45 -12.00 1.39 3.69
CA LYS A 45 -10.56 1.33 3.38
C LYS A 45 -9.99 -0.09 3.58
N ASN A 46 -10.71 -0.94 4.30
CA ASN A 46 -10.25 -2.27 4.66
C ASN A 46 -10.63 -3.27 3.58
N HIS A 47 -9.62 -3.88 2.95
CA HIS A 47 -9.83 -4.88 1.91
C HIS A 47 -9.17 -6.20 2.28
N LEU A 48 -9.89 -7.30 2.04
CA LEU A 48 -9.33 -8.65 2.09
C LEU A 48 -9.04 -9.13 0.68
N ILE A 49 -7.77 -9.48 0.42
CA ILE A 49 -7.33 -10.03 -0.87
C ILE A 49 -6.95 -11.50 -0.66
N ILE A 50 -7.60 -12.39 -1.40
CA ILE A 50 -7.33 -13.83 -1.33
C ILE A 50 -6.57 -14.27 -2.57
N SER A 51 -5.47 -15.00 -2.36
CA SER A 51 -4.70 -15.56 -3.46
C SER A 51 -5.46 -16.70 -4.16
N LYS A 52 -5.18 -16.92 -5.44
CA LYS A 52 -5.83 -18.00 -6.22
C LYS A 52 -5.67 -19.39 -5.57
N ALA A 53 -4.56 -19.62 -4.86
CA ALA A 53 -4.28 -20.88 -4.18
C ALA A 53 -5.10 -21.09 -2.91
N ALA A 54 -5.70 -20.02 -2.35
CA ALA A 54 -6.39 -20.03 -1.06
C ALA A 54 -7.92 -19.96 -1.17
N GLN A 55 -8.46 -20.14 -2.39
CA GLN A 55 -9.89 -19.95 -2.67
C GLN A 55 -10.80 -20.89 -1.86
N ALA A 56 -10.30 -22.06 -1.44
CA ALA A 56 -11.05 -23.03 -0.62
C ALA A 56 -11.56 -22.43 0.71
N ASN A 57 -10.79 -21.53 1.32
CA ASN A 57 -11.12 -20.92 2.62
C ASN A 57 -11.82 -19.56 2.49
N ARG A 58 -12.14 -19.14 1.26
CA ARG A 58 -12.62 -17.79 0.95
C ARG A 58 -13.82 -17.37 1.80
N GLU A 59 -14.89 -18.14 1.78
CA GLU A 59 -16.12 -17.77 2.48
C GLU A 59 -15.94 -17.72 4.00
N ALA A 60 -15.06 -18.57 4.54
CA ALA A 60 -14.76 -18.59 5.97
C ALA A 60 -13.95 -17.34 6.38
N LEU A 61 -13.01 -16.91 5.54
CA LEU A 61 -12.19 -15.72 5.77
C LEU A 61 -13.00 -14.43 5.67
N PHE A 62 -13.87 -14.30 4.66
CA PHE A 62 -14.75 -13.14 4.53
C PHE A 62 -15.75 -13.05 5.70
N ARG A 63 -16.33 -14.18 6.12
CA ARG A 63 -17.19 -14.23 7.32
C ARG A 63 -16.47 -13.84 8.61
N ALA A 64 -15.16 -14.09 8.70
CA ALA A 64 -14.39 -13.77 9.89
C ALA A 64 -14.11 -12.27 10.03
N LEU A 65 -13.72 -11.59 8.95
CA LEU A 65 -13.27 -10.18 8.97
C LEU A 65 -14.33 -9.15 8.59
N ASP A 66 -15.36 -9.54 7.84
CA ASP A 66 -16.39 -8.63 7.31
C ASP A 66 -15.80 -7.44 6.51
N PHE A 67 -14.70 -7.70 5.79
CA PHE A 67 -14.05 -6.72 4.91
C PHE A 67 -14.54 -6.87 3.48
N GLU A 68 -14.51 -5.78 2.72
CA GLU A 68 -14.79 -5.84 1.28
C GLU A 68 -13.69 -6.64 0.56
N GLU A 69 -14.08 -7.31 -0.52
CA GLU A 69 -13.12 -8.00 -1.37
C GLU A 69 -12.25 -6.99 -2.12
N GLY A 70 -10.93 -7.10 -1.93
CA GLY A 70 -9.96 -6.36 -2.72
C GLY A 70 -9.47 -7.14 -3.93
N HIS A 71 -9.08 -6.42 -4.97
CA HIS A 71 -8.42 -6.97 -6.14
C HIS A 71 -7.03 -6.36 -6.34
N LEU A 72 -6.10 -7.15 -6.87
CA LEU A 72 -4.80 -6.65 -7.30
C LEU A 72 -4.89 -6.10 -8.73
N PRO A 73 -4.13 -5.04 -9.07
CA PRO A 73 -3.14 -4.35 -8.22
C PRO A 73 -3.78 -3.37 -7.22
N LEU A 74 -3.40 -3.47 -5.94
CA LEU A 74 -3.85 -2.57 -4.86
C LEU A 74 -2.88 -1.38 -4.75
N ARG A 75 -3.31 -0.20 -4.30
CA ARG A 75 -2.36 0.89 -3.97
C ARG A 75 -2.04 0.88 -2.48
N TYR A 76 -0.75 0.87 -2.13
CA TYR A 76 -0.24 1.10 -0.78
C TYR A 76 0.81 2.19 -0.82
N LEU A 77 0.64 3.25 -0.02
CA LEU A 77 1.48 4.45 -0.04
C LEU A 77 1.63 5.11 -1.43
N GLY A 78 0.59 4.97 -2.27
CA GLY A 78 0.59 5.49 -3.64
C GLY A 78 1.38 4.66 -4.65
N LEU A 79 1.89 3.49 -4.25
CA LEU A 79 2.54 2.50 -5.11
C LEU A 79 1.59 1.34 -5.41
N PRO A 80 1.54 0.85 -6.66
CA PRO A 80 0.81 -0.37 -6.97
C PRO A 80 1.53 -1.58 -6.33
N LEU A 81 0.89 -2.21 -5.35
CA LEU A 81 1.15 -3.57 -4.92
C LEU A 81 0.70 -4.52 -6.03
N VAL A 82 1.66 -5.08 -6.74
CA VAL A 82 1.46 -6.11 -7.75
C VAL A 82 2.00 -7.43 -7.20
N ALA A 83 1.28 -8.53 -7.37
CA ALA A 83 1.78 -9.87 -7.01
C ALA A 83 2.86 -10.40 -7.98
N ALA A 84 3.24 -9.61 -8.99
CA ALA A 84 4.25 -9.93 -10.00
C ALA A 84 5.41 -8.93 -9.90
N ARG A 85 6.52 -9.23 -10.60
CA ARG A 85 7.62 -8.26 -10.74
C ARG A 85 7.08 -6.95 -11.30
N LEU A 86 7.39 -5.84 -10.63
CA LEU A 86 7.06 -4.49 -11.09
C LEU A 86 7.57 -4.31 -12.52
N THR A 87 6.66 -3.97 -13.43
CA THR A 87 7.02 -3.60 -14.79
C THR A 87 7.23 -2.09 -14.88
N ILE A 88 7.98 -1.63 -15.89
CA ILE A 88 8.14 -0.18 -16.17
C ILE A 88 6.77 0.50 -16.31
N SER A 89 5.75 -0.23 -16.77
CA SER A 89 4.39 0.28 -16.90
C SER A 89 3.72 0.58 -15.55
N ASP A 90 4.01 -0.21 -14.52
CA ASP A 90 3.50 -0.02 -13.16
C ASP A 90 4.15 1.19 -12.47
N CYS A 91 5.37 1.54 -12.88
CA CYS A 91 6.10 2.73 -12.42
C CYS A 91 5.69 4.01 -13.14
N LYS A 92 4.89 3.96 -14.22
CA LYS A 92 4.42 5.16 -14.95
C LYS A 92 3.75 6.22 -14.07
N PRO A 93 2.92 5.89 -13.07
CA PRO A 93 2.33 6.88 -12.16
C PRO A 93 3.39 7.63 -11.35
N LEU A 94 4.46 6.95 -10.94
CA LEU A 94 5.59 7.57 -10.26
C LEU A 94 6.32 8.50 -11.22
N LEU A 95 6.67 8.00 -12.41
CA LEU A 95 7.33 8.81 -13.44
C LEU A 95 6.52 10.07 -13.77
N ARG A 96 5.19 9.97 -13.89
CA ARG A 96 4.31 11.14 -14.09
C ARG A 96 4.36 12.13 -12.93
N LYS A 97 4.44 11.68 -11.68
CA LYS A 97 4.61 12.59 -10.53
C LYS A 97 5.94 13.33 -10.62
N ILE A 98 7.01 12.64 -11.02
CA ILE A 98 8.34 13.23 -11.22
C ILE A 98 8.28 14.26 -12.35
N ASP A 99 7.73 13.88 -13.50
CA ASP A 99 7.58 14.77 -14.66
C ASP A 99 6.76 16.01 -14.30
N SER A 100 5.63 15.86 -13.59
CA SER A 100 4.83 17.02 -13.15
C SER A 100 5.60 17.95 -12.22
N ARG A 101 6.45 17.38 -11.35
CA ARG A 101 7.30 18.16 -10.46
C ARG A 101 8.41 18.87 -11.21
N VAL A 102 8.86 18.37 -12.36
CA VAL A 102 9.87 19.00 -13.21
C VAL A 102 9.25 20.04 -14.16
N GLN A 103 8.09 19.75 -14.75
CA GLN A 103 7.37 20.65 -15.66
C GLN A 103 6.92 21.96 -15.00
N GLY A 104 6.65 21.94 -13.69
CA GLY A 104 6.38 23.17 -12.93
C GLY A 104 7.52 24.21 -12.98
N TRP A 105 8.70 23.83 -13.48
CA TRP A 105 9.91 24.66 -13.53
C TRP A 105 10.33 25.01 -14.95
N ASP A 106 9.60 24.56 -16.00
CA ASP A 106 9.92 24.91 -17.40
C ASP A 106 9.86 26.42 -17.66
N GLY A 107 9.11 27.18 -16.84
CA GLY A 107 9.06 28.64 -16.87
C GLY A 107 10.25 29.34 -16.18
N ILE A 108 11.11 28.61 -15.45
CA ILE A 108 12.23 29.17 -14.68
C ILE A 108 13.52 28.95 -15.46
N ARG A 109 14.18 30.05 -15.85
CA ARG A 109 15.50 29.99 -16.50
C ARG A 109 16.59 29.57 -15.51
N LEU A 110 16.80 28.27 -15.37
CA LEU A 110 17.87 27.69 -14.54
C LEU A 110 19.16 27.51 -15.35
N SER A 111 20.28 27.82 -14.71
CA SER A 111 21.62 27.46 -15.19
C SER A 111 21.78 25.93 -15.25
N PHE A 112 22.80 25.44 -15.97
CA PHE A 112 23.09 24.00 -16.03
C PHE A 112 23.25 23.38 -14.63
N ALA A 113 24.02 24.03 -13.76
CA ALA A 113 24.19 23.60 -12.38
C ALA A 113 22.87 23.62 -11.59
N GLY A 114 22.02 24.64 -11.80
CA GLY A 114 20.69 24.71 -11.20
C GLY A 114 19.78 23.55 -11.61
N ARG A 115 19.76 23.21 -12.91
CA ARG A 115 18.99 22.04 -13.41
C ARG A 115 19.52 20.72 -12.83
N LEU A 116 20.84 20.55 -12.77
CA LEU A 116 21.44 19.34 -12.20
C LEU A 116 21.09 19.19 -10.72
N GLN A 117 21.17 20.28 -9.95
CA GLN A 117 20.82 20.27 -8.53
C GLN A 117 19.34 20.00 -8.32
N LEU A 118 18.47 20.51 -9.20
CA LEU A 118 17.04 20.26 -9.17
C LEU A 118 16.71 18.78 -9.40
N ILE A 119 17.29 18.17 -10.44
CA ILE A 119 17.12 16.74 -10.72
C ILE A 119 17.60 15.90 -9.52
N LYS A 120 18.76 16.24 -8.96
CA LYS A 120 19.28 15.57 -7.75
C LYS A 120 18.33 15.71 -6.57
N SER A 121 17.78 16.88 -6.33
CA SER A 121 16.84 17.12 -5.24
C SER A 121 15.55 16.31 -5.40
N VAL A 122 15.01 16.23 -6.62
CA VAL A 122 13.81 15.42 -6.90
C VAL A 122 14.10 13.92 -6.74
N LEU A 123 15.26 13.44 -7.21
CA LEU A 123 15.68 12.05 -7.06
C LEU A 123 15.91 11.67 -5.59
N MET A 124 16.63 12.49 -4.82
CA MET A 124 16.84 12.26 -3.39
C MET A 124 15.51 12.28 -2.62
N ALA A 125 14.59 13.17 -2.99
CA ALA A 125 13.26 13.19 -2.40
C ALA A 125 12.43 11.93 -2.74
N LEU A 126 12.74 11.20 -3.81
CA LEU A 126 12.09 9.92 -4.10
C LEU A 126 12.74 8.76 -3.37
N GLU A 127 14.05 8.80 -3.11
CA GLU A 127 14.73 7.77 -2.30
C GLU A 127 14.31 7.79 -0.83
N ILE A 128 13.82 8.93 -0.34
CA ILE A 128 13.36 9.10 1.05
C ILE A 128 11.90 8.64 1.24
N TYR A 129 11.14 8.49 0.14
CA TYR A 129 9.74 8.04 0.16
C TYR A 129 9.61 6.56 -0.25
#